data_AF-A0A7G2SD65-F1
#
_entry.id   AF-A0A7G2SD65-F1
#
_cell.length_a   1.000
_cell.length_b   1.000
_cell.length_c   1.000
_cell.angle_alpha   90.00
_cell.angle_beta   90.00
_cell.angle_gamma   90.00
#
_symmetry.space_group_name_H-M   'P 1'
#
loop_
_entity.id
_entity.type
_entity.pdbx_description
1 polymer ?
#
loop_
_entity_poly.entity_id
_entity_poly.type
_entity_poly.pdbx_seq_one_letter_code
_entity_poly.pdbx_strand_id
1 'polypeptide(L)'
;MGMTVQQRPDTANVHGVFEQLMYVITSTEQASASNYKFRYIADLYVGGVMVSRVKIFPNQAGAGVFRVDKLLVPHFSTTNAYQGTSAGTVVQAASIFNTGAVGGATTKIFSSSNGESVRQIEVKFGQEYASSATANPTVYLNQVTGEYINLFMSAGLRRSNTWDDGILSYTSNNSWANAFLMKQFRSFFLSDRTEENTQGYTSNLVSSITPILIDVEYKQPYVLGFLNDNTAPYDSDLKSIYVALYNSSNVLLDSRNFIPGTDGGVENTAVSADKDKLQFFGCGPFNFMTQTIDTTFKDFFVNEQVSYYEVCAVDGTATTPSATTDLVSTIYRFNINTCESIYQDSDQNPIYIAWQNSLGCWDFQYFSLRHTYSDKITRKTFDQVAGNWNTADAAQDFEYRGTQGGTRIARVDATQELTATTNLLQDSDVAVLETLMLSPQVFLFSTNRGEGITPITVTDATYVKKRRVNERAPFLYQIKFKFAKPRPTTKGGTFRGLS
;
A
#
# COMPACT_ATOMS: atom_id res chain seq x y z
N MET A 1 43.26 11.33 6.71
CA MET A 1 42.32 10.26 7.07
C MET A 1 41.57 9.88 5.80
N GLY A 2 41.78 8.66 5.28
CA GLY A 2 41.09 8.17 4.08
C GLY A 2 40.06 7.12 4.48
N MET A 3 38.79 7.51 4.57
CA MET A 3 37.68 6.57 4.65
C MET A 3 37.09 6.38 3.25
N THR A 4 36.82 5.13 2.88
CA THR A 4 36.36 4.79 1.52
C THR A 4 35.17 3.84 1.60
N VAL A 5 34.12 4.15 0.84
CA VAL A 5 32.99 3.25 0.61
C VAL A 5 33.41 2.20 -0.42
N GLN A 6 33.48 0.94 -0.01
CA GLN A 6 33.84 -0.20 -0.86
C GLN A 6 32.61 -0.80 -1.54
N GLN A 7 31.48 -0.84 -0.83
CA GLN A 7 30.20 -1.32 -1.36
C GLN A 7 29.08 -0.43 -0.83
N ARG A 8 28.10 -0.19 -1.68
CA ARG A 8 26.89 0.58 -1.39
C ARG A 8 25.73 0.10 -2.26
N PRO A 9 24.47 0.40 -1.88
CA PRO A 9 23.35 0.29 -2.79
C PRO A 9 23.58 1.16 -4.04
N ASP A 10 23.03 0.73 -5.18
CA ASP A 10 23.19 1.44 -6.44
C ASP A 10 22.44 2.78 -6.42
N THR A 11 23.16 3.89 -6.46
CA THR A 11 22.57 5.23 -6.39
C THR A 11 21.80 5.62 -7.66
N ALA A 12 22.01 4.90 -8.76
CA ALA A 12 21.32 5.15 -10.03
C ALA A 12 19.94 4.49 -10.11
N ASN A 13 19.59 3.63 -9.16
CA ASN A 13 18.32 2.91 -9.12
C ASN A 13 17.53 3.26 -7.85
N VAL A 14 16.21 3.06 -7.93
CA VAL A 14 15.30 3.17 -6.77
C VAL A 14 15.27 1.82 -6.05
N HIS A 15 15.30 1.84 -4.71
CA HIS A 15 15.26 0.63 -3.88
C HIS A 15 13.99 0.55 -3.03
N GLY A 16 13.60 -0.67 -2.66
CA GLY A 16 12.57 -0.88 -1.64
C GLY A 16 13.11 -0.66 -0.22
N VAL A 17 12.34 0.00 0.65
CA VAL A 17 12.75 0.25 2.05
C VAL A 17 12.98 -1.03 2.86
N PHE A 18 12.28 -2.12 2.52
CA PHE A 18 12.40 -3.40 3.22
C PHE A 18 13.50 -4.32 2.65
N GLU A 19 14.21 -3.87 1.60
CA GLU A 19 15.33 -4.59 1.03
C GLU A 19 16.54 -4.62 1.97
N GLN A 20 17.47 -5.54 1.74
CA GLN A 20 18.72 -5.57 2.49
C GLN A 20 19.70 -4.53 1.93
N LEU A 21 19.69 -3.35 2.54
CA LEU A 21 20.55 -2.23 2.14
C LEU A 21 21.82 -2.22 3.00
N MET A 22 22.96 -2.47 2.36
CA MET A 22 24.25 -2.65 3.02
C MET A 22 25.32 -1.67 2.53
N TYR A 23 26.13 -1.18 3.46
CA TYR A 23 27.35 -0.43 3.19
C TYR A 23 28.55 -1.17 3.73
N VAL A 24 29.62 -1.21 2.95
CA VAL A 24 30.93 -1.71 3.39
C VAL A 24 31.94 -0.60 3.27
N ILE A 25 32.65 -0.31 4.36
CA ILE A 25 33.51 0.85 4.48
C ILE A 25 34.85 0.42 5.05
N THR A 26 35.91 1.02 4.53
CA THR A 26 37.26 0.85 5.06
C THR A 26 37.85 2.20 5.45
N SER A 27 38.81 2.17 6.35
CA SER A 27 39.58 3.35 6.75
C SER A 27 41.05 3.01 6.86
N THR A 28 41.90 3.90 6.35
CA THR A 28 43.36 3.81 6.55
C THR A 28 43.75 3.87 8.02
N GLU A 29 42.93 4.52 8.85
CA GLU A 29 43.18 4.67 10.29
C GLU A 29 42.93 3.38 11.08
N GLN A 30 42.10 2.47 10.56
CA GLN A 30 41.80 1.20 11.22
C GLN A 30 43.02 0.27 11.23
N ALA A 31 43.84 0.31 10.18
CA ALA A 31 45.04 -0.52 10.05
C ALA A 31 46.22 0.00 10.90
N SER A 32 46.10 1.18 11.51
CA SER A 32 47.15 1.78 12.32
C SER A 32 47.25 1.12 13.69
N ALA A 33 48.42 0.57 14.03
CA ALA A 33 48.71 -0.01 15.34
C ALA A 33 48.67 1.03 16.49
N SER A 34 48.67 2.31 16.16
CA SER A 34 48.62 3.41 17.14
C SER A 34 47.20 3.83 17.51
N ASN A 35 46.18 3.31 16.82
CA ASN A 35 44.78 3.68 17.02
C ASN A 35 44.06 2.59 17.84
N TYR A 36 43.65 2.95 19.05
CA TYR A 36 42.96 2.05 19.99
C TYR A 36 41.45 2.27 19.97
N LYS A 37 40.68 1.25 20.39
CA LYS A 37 39.21 1.32 20.52
C LYS A 37 38.49 1.78 19.23
N PHE A 38 39.03 1.37 18.07
CA PHE A 38 38.51 1.81 16.78
C PHE A 38 37.06 1.35 16.55
N ARG A 39 36.18 2.26 16.13
CA ARG A 39 34.84 1.94 15.60
C ARG A 39 34.51 2.77 14.38
N TYR A 40 33.72 2.18 13.48
CA TYR A 40 33.07 2.92 12.42
C TYR A 40 31.75 3.52 12.92
N ILE A 41 31.37 4.66 12.35
CA ILE A 41 30.15 5.40 12.67
C ILE A 41 29.35 5.61 11.38
N ALA A 42 28.05 5.36 11.43
CA ALA A 42 27.10 5.73 10.38
C ALA A 42 26.02 6.62 10.99
N ASP A 43 25.85 7.81 10.41
CA ASP A 43 24.82 8.78 10.75
C ASP A 43 23.79 8.82 9.64
N LEU A 44 22.53 8.68 10.02
CA LEU A 44 21.41 8.65 9.08
C LEU A 44 20.67 9.99 9.13
N TYR A 45 20.44 10.58 7.96
CA TYR A 45 19.76 11.85 7.81
C TYR A 45 18.51 11.70 6.94
N VAL A 46 17.35 12.11 7.46
CA VAL A 46 16.07 12.15 6.74
C VAL A 46 15.62 13.60 6.65
N GLY A 47 15.41 14.11 5.44
CA GLY A 47 15.07 15.53 5.23
C GLY A 47 16.12 16.50 5.79
N GLY A 48 17.40 16.10 5.80
CA GLY A 48 18.50 16.88 6.37
C GLY A 48 18.62 16.82 7.90
N VAL A 49 17.74 16.10 8.61
CA VAL A 49 17.78 15.95 10.07
C VAL A 49 18.39 14.61 10.43
N MET A 50 19.37 14.59 11.34
CA MET A 50 19.97 13.35 11.84
C MET A 50 18.93 12.59 12.68
N VAL A 51 18.57 11.39 12.24
CA VAL A 51 17.57 10.54 12.91
C VAL A 51 18.19 9.42 13.72
N SER A 52 19.40 8.97 13.36
CA SER A 52 20.08 7.86 14.03
C SER A 52 21.59 7.94 13.86
N ARG A 53 22.32 7.45 14.88
CA ARG A 53 23.76 7.21 14.85
C ARG A 53 24.04 5.80 15.32
N VAL A 54 24.70 5.01 14.48
CA VAL A 54 25.09 3.64 14.79
C VAL A 54 26.61 3.50 14.76
N LYS A 55 27.14 2.73 15.71
CA LYS A 55 28.57 2.42 15.80
C LYS A 55 28.78 0.92 15.72
N ILE A 56 29.79 0.50 14.97
CA ILE A 56 30.15 -0.91 14.82
C ILE A 56 31.66 -1.10 14.95
N PHE A 57 32.06 -2.27 15.42
CA PHE A 57 33.45 -2.70 15.37
C PHE A 57 33.82 -3.18 13.97
N PRO A 58 35.10 -3.02 13.56
CA PRO A 58 35.60 -3.63 12.33
C PRO A 58 35.43 -5.15 12.36
N ASN A 59 35.14 -5.75 11.20
CA ASN A 59 35.16 -7.20 11.02
C ASN A 59 36.62 -7.74 10.97
N GLN A 60 36.79 -9.05 10.77
CA GLN A 60 38.11 -9.68 10.69
C GLN A 60 38.99 -9.11 9.54
N ALA A 61 38.37 -8.59 8.48
CA ALA A 61 39.05 -7.94 7.37
C ALA A 61 39.30 -6.43 7.59
N GLY A 62 38.97 -5.89 8.77
CA GLY A 62 39.15 -4.47 9.10
C GLY A 62 38.05 -3.54 8.59
N ALA A 63 37.00 -4.05 7.94
CA ALA A 63 35.93 -3.26 7.34
C ALA A 63 34.73 -3.07 8.29
N GLY A 64 34.06 -1.93 8.16
CA GLY A 64 32.78 -1.65 8.80
C GLY A 64 31.64 -2.05 7.87
N VAL A 65 30.76 -2.97 8.31
CA VAL A 65 29.59 -3.40 7.56
C VAL A 65 28.33 -2.87 8.24
N PHE A 66 27.65 -1.93 7.58
CA PHE A 66 26.40 -1.35 8.06
C PHE A 66 25.21 -1.93 7.30
N ARG A 67 24.19 -2.37 8.03
CA ARG A 67 22.88 -2.73 7.50
C ARG A 67 21.91 -1.61 7.88
N VAL A 68 21.45 -0.83 6.90
CA VAL A 68 20.70 0.40 7.18
C VAL A 68 19.18 0.23 7.12
N ASP A 69 18.64 -0.80 6.44
CA ASP A 69 17.19 -0.99 6.24
C ASP A 69 16.35 -0.92 7.52
N LYS A 70 16.83 -1.55 8.60
CA LYS A 70 16.12 -1.54 9.90
C LYS A 70 16.03 -0.16 10.55
N LEU A 71 16.94 0.75 10.20
CA LEU A 71 16.93 2.13 10.66
C LEU A 71 16.00 3.01 9.81
N LEU A 72 15.73 2.61 8.56
CA LEU A 72 14.94 3.38 7.60
C LEU A 72 13.45 3.16 7.80
N VAL A 73 13.03 1.91 8.02
CA VAL A 73 11.61 1.50 8.09
C VAL A 73 10.72 2.40 8.96
N PRO A 74 11.12 2.83 10.18
CA PRO A 74 10.27 3.69 11.01
C PRO A 74 9.96 5.08 10.42
N HIS A 75 10.71 5.50 9.39
CA HIS A 75 10.56 6.80 8.75
C HIS A 75 9.66 6.75 7.49
N PHE A 76 9.10 5.59 7.17
CA PHE A 76 8.20 5.42 6.03
C PHE A 76 6.78 5.08 6.49
N SER A 77 5.79 5.64 5.79
CA SER A 77 4.38 5.33 6.03
C SER A 77 3.56 5.43 4.76
N THR A 78 2.58 4.52 4.63
CA THR A 78 1.74 4.40 3.42
C THR A 78 0.82 5.61 3.32
N THR A 79 0.58 6.08 2.11
CA THR A 79 -0.35 7.19 1.88
C THR A 79 -1.79 6.66 1.95
N ASN A 80 -2.48 6.97 3.05
CA ASN A 80 -3.87 6.52 3.29
C ASN A 80 -4.91 7.62 3.08
N ALA A 81 -4.49 8.88 3.05
CA ALA A 81 -5.37 10.05 2.95
C ALA A 81 -5.07 10.84 1.69
N TYR A 82 -6.11 11.47 1.12
CA TYR A 82 -5.98 12.39 0.01
C TYR A 82 -5.12 13.61 0.40
N GLN A 83 -4.22 14.05 -0.49
CA GLN A 83 -3.21 15.09 -0.21
C GLN A 83 -3.37 16.38 -1.04
N GLY A 84 -4.37 16.46 -1.92
CA GLY A 84 -4.50 17.56 -2.89
C GLY A 84 -5.13 18.86 -2.36
N THR A 85 -5.19 19.05 -1.05
CA THR A 85 -5.62 20.33 -0.45
C THR A 85 -4.41 21.26 -0.31
N SER A 86 -4.54 22.51 -0.80
CA SER A 86 -3.59 23.58 -0.47
C SER A 86 -3.34 23.63 1.03
N ALA A 87 -2.09 23.95 1.41
CA ALA A 87 -1.65 24.04 2.80
C ALA A 87 -2.69 24.76 3.69
N GLY A 88 -3.23 24.05 4.69
CA GLY A 88 -4.06 24.64 5.74
C GLY A 88 -5.48 24.09 5.91
N THR A 89 -6.04 23.35 4.94
CA THR A 89 -7.35 22.69 5.13
C THR A 89 -7.20 21.19 5.04
N VAL A 90 -6.90 20.58 6.17
CA VAL A 90 -6.82 19.13 6.31
C VAL A 90 -8.21 18.53 6.11
N VAL A 91 -8.52 18.02 4.92
CA VAL A 91 -9.62 17.06 4.76
C VAL A 91 -9.08 15.67 5.15
N GLN A 92 -8.68 15.51 6.42
CA GLN A 92 -8.33 14.20 7.01
C GLN A 92 -9.50 13.21 7.01
N ALA A 93 -10.69 13.66 6.59
CA ALA A 93 -11.87 12.81 6.51
C ALA A 93 -11.91 11.91 5.27
N ALA A 94 -11.08 12.15 4.24
CA ALA A 94 -11.19 11.43 2.98
C ALA A 94 -9.96 10.57 2.65
N SER A 95 -10.23 9.30 2.39
CA SER A 95 -9.22 8.34 1.98
C SER A 95 -8.66 8.65 0.60
N ILE A 96 -7.41 8.22 0.37
CA ILE A 96 -6.78 8.23 -0.95
C ILE A 96 -7.63 7.51 -2.01
N PHE A 97 -8.41 6.49 -1.64
CA PHE A 97 -9.25 5.71 -2.56
C PHE A 97 -10.29 6.56 -3.29
N ASN A 98 -10.74 7.64 -2.65
CA ASN A 98 -11.80 8.52 -3.15
C ASN A 98 -11.23 9.74 -3.86
N THR A 99 -9.99 9.68 -4.36
CA THR A 99 -9.37 10.75 -5.16
C THR A 99 -10.27 11.12 -6.34
N GLY A 100 -10.60 12.40 -6.53
CA GLY A 100 -11.59 12.87 -7.51
C GLY A 100 -13.07 12.79 -7.07
N ALA A 101 -13.34 12.21 -5.89
CA ALA A 101 -14.68 12.09 -5.28
C ALA A 101 -14.83 12.85 -3.96
N VAL A 102 -13.73 13.35 -3.40
CA VAL A 102 -13.75 14.03 -2.10
C VAL A 102 -14.43 15.40 -2.21
N GLY A 103 -15.28 15.73 -1.22
CA GLY A 103 -15.88 17.06 -1.10
C GLY A 103 -14.80 18.16 -1.07
N GLY A 104 -14.82 19.05 -2.07
CA GLY A 104 -13.80 20.09 -2.25
C GLY A 104 -12.66 19.72 -3.22
N ALA A 105 -12.63 18.50 -3.76
CA ALA A 105 -11.59 18.02 -4.68
C ALA A 105 -12.16 17.25 -5.89
N THR A 106 -13.42 17.48 -6.27
CA THR A 106 -14.04 16.84 -7.46
C THR A 106 -13.39 17.28 -8.77
N THR A 107 -12.64 18.38 -8.77
CA THR A 107 -11.81 18.82 -9.90
C THR A 107 -10.39 18.25 -9.87
N LYS A 108 -10.09 17.33 -8.94
CA LYS A 108 -8.74 16.85 -8.65
C LYS A 108 -8.73 15.32 -8.55
N ILE A 109 -8.50 14.67 -9.69
CA ILE A 109 -8.45 13.21 -9.84
C ILE A 109 -7.05 12.61 -9.59
N PHE A 110 -6.06 13.47 -9.38
CA PHE A 110 -4.74 13.08 -8.89
C PHE A 110 -4.50 13.57 -7.45
N SER A 111 -3.73 12.78 -6.70
CA SER A 111 -3.26 13.11 -5.35
C SER A 111 -1.77 12.79 -5.22
N SER A 112 -1.00 13.72 -4.64
CA SER A 112 0.38 13.44 -4.20
C SER A 112 0.40 12.45 -3.03
N SER A 113 1.58 11.90 -2.74
CA SER A 113 1.82 11.10 -1.55
C SER A 113 1.95 11.96 -0.28
N ASN A 114 1.99 11.32 0.88
CA ASN A 114 2.21 11.97 2.18
C ASN A 114 3.66 12.45 2.41
N GLY A 115 4.58 12.24 1.47
CA GLY A 115 6.01 12.54 1.63
C GLY A 115 6.78 11.56 2.52
N GLU A 116 6.14 10.46 2.91
CA GLU A 116 6.75 9.39 3.70
C GLU A 116 6.73 8.05 2.96
N SER A 117 5.92 7.91 1.91
CA SER A 117 5.89 6.70 1.07
C SER A 117 7.10 6.61 0.12
N VAL A 118 7.72 7.74 -0.21
CA VAL A 118 8.97 7.87 -0.97
C VAL A 118 9.86 8.85 -0.23
N ARG A 119 11.15 8.54 -0.11
CA ARG A 119 12.14 9.45 0.49
C ARG A 119 13.52 9.29 -0.13
N GLN A 120 14.26 10.39 -0.18
CA GLN A 120 15.71 10.33 -0.32
C GLN A 120 16.39 10.45 1.05
N ILE A 121 17.31 9.54 1.34
CA ILE A 121 17.98 9.46 2.64
C ILE A 121 19.49 9.61 2.44
N GLU A 122 20.12 10.44 3.27
CA GLU A 122 21.57 10.64 3.25
C GLU A 122 22.21 9.83 4.39
N VAL A 123 23.27 9.10 4.07
CA VAL A 123 24.10 8.40 5.05
C VAL A 123 25.47 9.07 5.10
N LYS A 124 25.91 9.46 6.30
CA LYS A 124 27.26 10.01 6.52
C LYS A 124 28.07 9.03 7.33
N PHE A 125 29.33 8.85 6.96
CA PHE A 125 30.21 7.94 7.67
C PHE A 125 31.34 8.67 8.37
N GLY A 126 31.69 8.15 9.53
CA GLY A 126 32.75 8.64 10.37
C GLY A 126 33.42 7.49 11.12
N GLN A 127 34.33 7.85 12.01
CA GLN A 127 35.12 6.90 12.79
C GLN A 127 35.40 7.47 14.18
N GLU A 128 35.64 6.59 15.14
CA GLU A 128 36.21 6.95 16.43
C GLU A 128 37.42 6.08 16.75
N TYR A 129 38.44 6.67 17.36
CA TYR A 129 39.59 5.95 17.89
C TYR A 129 40.29 6.79 18.96
N ALA A 130 41.09 6.15 19.79
CA ALA A 130 41.89 6.77 20.85
C ALA A 130 43.38 6.67 20.52
N SER A 131 44.17 7.65 20.96
CA SER A 131 45.63 7.67 20.80
C SER A 131 46.38 6.71 21.73
N SER A 132 45.70 6.15 22.74
CA SER A 132 46.22 5.12 23.63
C SER A 132 45.10 4.23 24.18
N ALA A 133 45.46 3.09 24.76
CA ALA A 133 44.50 2.18 25.39
C ALA A 133 43.71 2.82 26.54
N THR A 134 44.31 3.79 27.24
CA THR A 134 43.70 4.48 28.39
C THR A 134 43.00 5.79 28.02
N ALA A 135 43.31 6.37 26.86
CA ALA A 135 42.67 7.59 26.40
C ALA A 135 41.21 7.38 26.03
N ASN A 136 40.45 8.48 26.10
CA ASN A 136 39.09 8.55 25.58
C ASN A 136 39.13 8.59 24.04
N PRO A 137 38.23 7.86 23.34
CA PRO A 137 38.13 7.94 21.89
C PRO A 137 37.73 9.35 21.44
N THR A 138 38.42 9.85 20.41
CA THR A 138 38.02 11.05 19.67
C THR A 138 37.13 10.63 18.50
N VAL A 139 36.05 11.38 18.27
CA VAL A 139 35.09 11.13 17.20
C VAL A 139 35.42 12.02 16.01
N TYR A 140 35.58 11.42 14.84
CA TYR A 140 35.79 12.07 13.55
C TYR A 140 34.58 11.80 12.66
N LEU A 141 33.66 12.76 12.60
CA LEU A 141 32.42 12.66 11.81
C LEU A 141 32.64 13.10 10.36
N ASN A 142 31.66 12.82 9.51
CA ASN A 142 31.56 13.34 8.14
C ASN A 142 32.84 13.11 7.31
N GLN A 143 33.49 11.96 7.50
CA GLN A 143 34.65 11.54 6.70
C GLN A 143 34.22 11.10 5.30
N VAL A 144 32.98 10.61 5.18
CA VAL A 144 32.28 10.40 3.92
C VAL A 144 30.91 11.08 4.01
N THR A 145 30.55 11.84 2.99
CA THR A 145 29.27 12.57 2.87
C THR A 145 28.72 12.48 1.46
N GLY A 146 27.44 12.81 1.25
CA GLY A 146 26.82 12.78 -0.07
C GLY A 146 26.47 11.37 -0.57
N GLU A 147 26.40 10.39 0.34
CA GLU A 147 25.86 9.07 0.02
C GLU A 147 24.34 9.11 0.17
N TYR A 148 23.64 9.24 -0.96
CA TYR A 148 22.18 9.28 -1.01
C TYR A 148 21.60 7.95 -1.48
N ILE A 149 20.50 7.54 -0.86
CA ILE A 149 19.70 6.38 -1.27
C ILE A 149 18.29 6.85 -1.56
N ASN A 150 17.76 6.42 -2.71
CA ASN A 150 16.41 6.73 -3.15
C ASN A 150 15.51 5.50 -2.89
N LEU A 151 14.46 5.70 -2.10
CA LEU A 151 13.66 4.63 -1.51
C LEU A 151 12.16 4.88 -1.64
N PHE A 152 11.42 3.80 -1.82
CA PHE A 152 9.97 3.77 -1.69
C PHE A 152 9.51 2.58 -0.85
N MET A 153 8.24 2.58 -0.45
CA MET A 153 7.63 1.59 0.46
C MET A 153 7.43 0.18 -0.12
N SER A 154 8.39 -0.31 -0.92
CA SER A 154 8.34 -1.66 -1.44
C SER A 154 9.06 -2.68 -0.55
N ALA A 155 8.46 -3.87 -0.46
CA ALA A 155 9.05 -5.10 0.03
C ALA A 155 10.28 -5.52 -0.81
N GLY A 156 10.34 -5.06 -2.06
CA GLY A 156 11.53 -5.06 -2.90
C GLY A 156 11.92 -6.39 -3.55
N LEU A 157 13.14 -6.38 -4.11
CA LEU A 157 13.79 -7.43 -4.91
C LEU A 157 13.60 -8.86 -4.36
N ARG A 158 12.95 -9.73 -5.15
CA ARG A 158 12.85 -11.18 -4.87
C ARG A 158 14.01 -11.93 -5.53
N ARG A 159 14.98 -12.37 -4.73
CA ARG A 159 16.14 -13.10 -5.26
C ARG A 159 15.74 -14.50 -5.74
N SER A 160 16.19 -14.85 -6.96
CA SER A 160 16.15 -16.22 -7.48
C SER A 160 16.85 -17.15 -6.49
N ASN A 161 16.18 -18.22 -6.06
CA ASN A 161 16.61 -19.24 -5.07
C ASN A 161 16.43 -18.89 -3.56
N THR A 162 15.34 -18.23 -3.18
CA THR A 162 14.91 -18.18 -1.77
C THR A 162 13.94 -19.33 -1.46
N TRP A 163 13.65 -19.59 -0.17
CA TRP A 163 12.70 -20.63 0.28
C TRP A 163 11.24 -20.37 -0.17
N ASP A 164 11.00 -19.26 -0.86
CA ASP A 164 9.66 -18.77 -1.22
C ASP A 164 9.36 -19.02 -2.70
N ASP A 165 8.37 -19.88 -2.98
CA ASP A 165 7.80 -20.18 -4.32
C ASP A 165 6.61 -19.26 -4.70
N GLY A 166 6.32 -18.24 -3.88
CA GLY A 166 5.00 -17.61 -3.72
C GLY A 166 4.67 -16.38 -4.57
N ILE A 167 5.57 -15.41 -4.76
CA ILE A 167 5.23 -14.16 -5.48
C ILE A 167 6.22 -13.97 -6.62
N LEU A 168 5.70 -13.49 -7.76
CA LEU A 168 6.39 -13.27 -9.03
C LEU A 168 7.81 -12.75 -8.81
N SER A 169 8.76 -13.44 -9.44
CA SER A 169 10.18 -13.14 -9.39
C SER A 169 10.45 -11.74 -9.95
N TYR A 170 10.49 -10.72 -9.08
CA TYR A 170 11.21 -9.49 -9.40
C TYR A 170 12.69 -9.85 -9.41
N THR A 171 13.10 -10.27 -10.61
CA THR A 171 14.41 -10.71 -11.10
C THR A 171 15.59 -10.27 -10.25
N SER A 172 16.61 -11.12 -10.16
CA SER A 172 17.90 -10.97 -9.46
C SER A 172 18.77 -9.77 -9.88
N ASN A 173 18.19 -8.68 -10.38
CA ASN A 173 18.84 -7.52 -10.96
C ASN A 173 18.46 -6.25 -10.17
N ASN A 174 19.45 -5.40 -9.88
CA ASN A 174 19.29 -4.17 -9.09
C ASN A 174 18.38 -3.11 -9.75
N SER A 175 17.87 -3.37 -10.96
CA SER A 175 17.01 -2.49 -11.75
C SER A 175 15.55 -2.93 -11.81
N TRP A 176 15.09 -3.83 -10.93
CA TRP A 176 13.71 -4.33 -10.93
C TRP A 176 12.67 -3.21 -10.85
N ALA A 177 12.97 -2.13 -10.11
CA ALA A 177 12.10 -0.98 -9.97
C ALA A 177 11.87 -0.25 -11.31
N ASN A 178 12.74 -0.43 -12.31
CA ASN A 178 12.60 0.17 -13.63
C ASN A 178 11.38 -0.36 -14.40
N ALA A 179 10.84 -1.53 -14.02
CA ALA A 179 9.58 -2.01 -14.55
C ALA A 179 8.39 -1.15 -14.12
N PHE A 180 8.54 -0.34 -13.07
CA PHE A 180 7.52 0.55 -12.51
C PHE A 180 7.80 2.03 -12.77
N LEU A 181 8.92 2.34 -13.44
CA LEU A 181 9.21 3.67 -13.96
C LEU A 181 8.51 3.79 -15.31
N MET A 182 7.56 4.73 -15.43
CA MET A 182 6.74 4.91 -16.63
C MET A 182 7.58 5.48 -17.78
N LYS A 183 8.36 4.63 -18.46
CA LYS A 183 9.29 5.00 -19.55
C LYS A 183 9.03 4.27 -20.87
N GLN A 184 8.24 3.21 -20.82
CA GLN A 184 8.00 2.34 -21.97
C GLN A 184 6.63 1.66 -21.85
N PHE A 185 6.06 1.23 -22.97
CA PHE A 185 4.75 0.61 -23.06
C PHE A 185 4.57 -0.70 -22.25
N ARG A 186 5.62 -1.20 -21.60
CA ARG A 186 5.57 -2.37 -20.69
C ARG A 186 5.76 -2.01 -19.22
N SER A 187 5.86 -0.72 -18.89
CA SER A 187 5.97 -0.27 -17.50
C SER A 187 4.64 -0.46 -16.79
N PHE A 188 4.69 -0.85 -15.52
CA PHE A 188 3.51 -1.12 -14.71
C PHE A 188 3.25 0.04 -13.75
N PHE A 189 1.98 0.26 -13.41
CA PHE A 189 1.66 0.99 -12.19
C PHE A 189 2.15 0.20 -10.97
N LEU A 190 2.25 0.86 -9.81
CA LEU A 190 2.67 0.24 -8.55
C LEU A 190 1.55 -0.67 -8.00
N SER A 191 1.32 -1.78 -8.70
CA SER A 191 0.34 -2.83 -8.41
C SER A 191 1.04 -4.19 -8.47
N ASP A 192 0.63 -5.12 -7.62
CA ASP A 192 1.07 -6.52 -7.69
C ASP A 192 0.41 -7.26 -8.88
N ARG A 193 -0.60 -6.66 -9.53
CA ARG A 193 -1.22 -7.16 -10.76
C ARG A 193 -0.33 -6.84 -11.97
N THR A 194 0.69 -7.66 -12.22
CA THR A 194 1.64 -7.45 -13.33
C THR A 194 1.55 -8.48 -14.46
N GLU A 195 0.74 -9.53 -14.30
CA GLU A 195 0.61 -10.58 -15.31
C GLU A 195 -0.36 -10.18 -16.42
N GLU A 196 0.06 -10.41 -17.67
CA GLU A 196 -0.79 -10.25 -18.84
C GLU A 196 -1.93 -11.28 -18.82
N ASN A 197 -3.06 -10.89 -19.40
CA ASN A 197 -4.24 -11.72 -19.48
C ASN A 197 -4.01 -13.07 -20.20
N THR A 198 -4.50 -14.16 -19.59
CA THR A 198 -4.49 -15.51 -20.20
C THR A 198 -5.78 -15.86 -20.96
N GLN A 199 -6.82 -15.01 -20.89
CA GLN A 199 -8.10 -15.20 -21.57
C GLN A 199 -8.11 -14.71 -23.04
N GLY A 200 -7.00 -14.19 -23.56
CA GLY A 200 -6.87 -13.84 -24.98
C GLY A 200 -7.56 -12.54 -25.42
N TYR A 201 -7.91 -11.65 -24.48
CA TYR A 201 -8.36 -10.29 -24.80
C TYR A 201 -7.18 -9.46 -25.31
N THR A 202 -7.40 -8.73 -26.40
CA THR A 202 -6.51 -7.68 -26.91
C THR A 202 -7.10 -6.31 -26.60
N SER A 203 -6.26 -5.31 -26.37
CA SER A 203 -6.72 -3.93 -26.17
C SER A 203 -7.41 -3.40 -27.43
N ASN A 204 -8.50 -2.65 -27.24
CA ASN A 204 -9.17 -1.96 -28.34
C ASN A 204 -8.52 -0.61 -28.66
N LEU A 205 -7.73 -0.07 -27.73
CA LEU A 205 -6.88 1.08 -27.95
C LEU A 205 -5.66 0.73 -28.82
N VAL A 206 -4.93 -0.33 -28.44
CA VAL A 206 -3.76 -0.81 -29.16
C VAL A 206 -3.80 -2.34 -29.29
N SER A 207 -4.16 -2.82 -30.48
CA SER A 207 -4.42 -4.24 -30.76
C SER A 207 -3.21 -5.17 -30.56
N SER A 208 -1.98 -4.65 -30.53
CA SER A 208 -0.76 -5.43 -30.27
C SER A 208 -0.45 -5.66 -28.79
N ILE A 209 -1.25 -5.10 -27.88
CA ILE A 209 -1.04 -5.19 -26.43
C ILE A 209 -2.14 -6.05 -25.80
N THR A 210 -1.72 -6.99 -24.97
CA THR A 210 -2.59 -7.76 -24.07
C THR A 210 -2.74 -6.98 -22.77
N PRO A 211 -3.93 -6.44 -22.44
CA PRO A 211 -4.11 -5.66 -21.24
C PRO A 211 -4.11 -6.53 -19.98
N ILE A 212 -3.80 -5.89 -18.85
CA ILE A 212 -4.01 -6.48 -17.51
C ILE A 212 -5.47 -6.29 -17.14
N LEU A 213 -6.15 -7.39 -16.82
CA LEU A 213 -7.59 -7.34 -16.49
C LEU A 213 -7.79 -7.06 -15.01
N ILE A 214 -8.72 -6.15 -14.75
CA ILE A 214 -9.25 -5.86 -13.43
C ILE A 214 -10.75 -5.87 -13.55
N ASP A 215 -11.39 -6.60 -12.66
CA ASP A 215 -12.84 -6.58 -12.55
C ASP A 215 -13.24 -5.61 -11.44
N VAL A 216 -14.21 -4.75 -11.75
CA VAL A 216 -14.77 -3.75 -10.84
C VAL A 216 -16.29 -3.74 -10.96
N GLU A 217 -16.97 -3.17 -9.98
CA GLU A 217 -18.38 -2.82 -10.10
C GLU A 217 -18.59 -1.32 -10.25
N TYR A 218 -19.77 -0.95 -10.77
CA TYR A 218 -20.29 0.40 -10.63
C TYR A 218 -20.18 0.90 -9.19
N LYS A 219 -19.71 2.15 -9.04
CA LYS A 219 -19.55 2.82 -7.72
C LYS A 219 -18.45 2.22 -6.84
N GLN A 220 -17.53 1.44 -7.40
CA GLN A 220 -16.30 1.03 -6.73
C GLN A 220 -15.19 2.09 -6.91
N PRO A 221 -14.53 2.56 -5.84
CA PRO A 221 -13.33 3.37 -5.95
C PRO A 221 -12.11 2.49 -6.30
N TYR A 222 -11.18 3.04 -7.05
CA TYR A 222 -9.91 2.39 -7.39
C TYR A 222 -8.85 3.47 -7.56
N VAL A 223 -7.63 3.19 -7.11
CA VAL A 223 -6.49 4.08 -7.38
C VAL A 223 -5.31 3.32 -7.95
N LEU A 224 -4.58 3.96 -8.85
CA LEU A 224 -3.29 3.49 -9.36
C LEU A 224 -2.19 4.42 -8.89
N GLY A 225 -1.16 3.86 -8.24
CA GLY A 225 0.03 4.58 -7.83
C GLY A 225 1.09 4.60 -8.93
N PHE A 226 1.78 5.72 -9.11
CA PHE A 226 2.87 5.85 -10.08
C PHE A 226 3.96 6.81 -9.58
N LEU A 227 5.20 6.53 -9.98
CA LEU A 227 6.32 7.43 -9.77
C LEU A 227 6.31 8.52 -10.85
N ASN A 228 6.50 9.77 -10.44
CA ASN A 228 6.37 10.93 -11.30
C ASN A 228 7.46 11.96 -10.93
N ASP A 229 8.62 11.85 -11.56
CA ASP A 229 9.75 12.77 -11.45
C ASP A 229 10.46 12.79 -12.80
N ASN A 230 11.04 13.93 -13.21
CA ASN A 230 11.78 14.03 -14.47
C ASN A 230 13.27 13.82 -14.26
N THR A 231 13.69 13.54 -13.02
CA THR A 231 15.08 13.31 -12.62
C THR A 231 15.30 11.88 -12.15
N ALA A 232 16.44 11.32 -12.57
CA ALA A 232 16.87 10.01 -12.09
C ALA A 232 17.11 10.04 -10.56
N PRO A 233 16.79 8.96 -9.84
CA PRO A 233 16.41 7.64 -10.35
C PRO A 233 14.90 7.40 -10.47
N TYR A 234 14.05 8.38 -10.15
CA TYR A 234 12.59 8.25 -10.24
C TYR A 234 12.05 8.66 -11.62
N ASP A 235 12.92 8.74 -12.63
CA ASP A 235 12.59 9.37 -13.88
C ASP A 235 11.46 8.64 -14.61
N SER A 236 10.46 9.42 -15.00
CA SER A 236 9.26 9.01 -15.69
C SER A 236 9.08 9.89 -16.93
N ASP A 237 8.59 9.30 -18.02
CA ASP A 237 8.20 10.01 -19.24
C ASP A 237 6.68 10.28 -19.25
N LEU A 238 5.97 10.03 -18.15
CA LEU A 238 4.53 10.26 -18.03
C LEU A 238 4.22 11.76 -18.08
N LYS A 239 3.31 12.13 -18.97
CA LYS A 239 2.70 13.47 -19.06
C LYS A 239 1.21 13.48 -18.79
N SER A 240 0.50 12.39 -19.12
CA SER A 240 -0.91 12.23 -18.78
C SER A 240 -1.29 10.76 -18.66
N ILE A 241 -2.47 10.51 -18.08
CA ILE A 241 -3.11 9.20 -18.06
C ILE A 241 -4.33 9.25 -18.97
N TYR A 242 -4.32 8.43 -20.01
CA TYR A 242 -5.39 8.30 -20.98
C TYR A 242 -6.39 7.25 -20.53
N VAL A 243 -7.68 7.57 -20.64
CA VAL A 243 -8.79 6.67 -20.33
C VAL A 243 -9.75 6.62 -21.52
N ALA A 244 -10.04 5.42 -22.02
CA ALA A 244 -11.01 5.18 -23.09
C ALA A 244 -12.16 4.29 -22.61
N LEU A 245 -13.39 4.74 -22.84
CA LEU A 245 -14.63 4.10 -22.40
C LEU A 245 -15.27 3.32 -23.54
N TYR A 246 -15.71 2.10 -23.27
CA TYR A 246 -16.31 1.24 -24.28
C TYR A 246 -17.63 0.61 -23.78
N ASN A 247 -18.53 0.36 -24.72
CA ASN A 247 -19.72 -0.45 -24.47
C ASN A 247 -19.45 -1.95 -24.70
N SER A 248 -20.48 -2.78 -24.47
CA SER A 248 -20.41 -4.24 -24.61
C SER A 248 -20.14 -4.72 -26.04
N SER A 249 -20.33 -3.86 -27.04
CA SER A 249 -20.05 -4.12 -28.45
C SER A 249 -18.67 -3.62 -28.90
N ASN A 250 -17.79 -3.25 -27.95
CA ASN A 250 -16.46 -2.68 -28.18
C ASN A 250 -16.45 -1.34 -28.94
N VAL A 251 -17.57 -0.60 -28.94
CA VAL A 251 -17.63 0.74 -29.52
C VAL A 251 -17.11 1.74 -28.50
N LEU A 252 -16.18 2.61 -28.92
CA LEU A 252 -15.68 3.72 -28.13
C LEU A 252 -16.83 4.70 -27.86
N LEU A 253 -17.13 4.93 -26.58
CA LEU A 253 -18.14 5.87 -26.13
C LEU A 253 -17.54 7.28 -25.98
N ASP A 254 -16.40 7.35 -25.28
CA ASP A 254 -15.67 8.59 -25.01
C ASP A 254 -14.23 8.28 -24.60
N SER A 255 -13.37 9.29 -24.62
CA SER A 255 -12.01 9.16 -24.07
C SER A 255 -11.43 10.50 -23.62
N ARG A 256 -10.49 10.45 -22.68
CA ARG A 256 -9.88 11.65 -22.10
C ARG A 256 -8.44 11.43 -21.63
N ASN A 257 -7.61 12.46 -21.80
CA ASN A 257 -6.31 12.58 -21.13
C ASN A 257 -6.47 13.35 -19.81
N PHE A 258 -6.15 12.72 -18.69
CA PHE A 258 -6.06 13.38 -17.38
C PHE A 258 -4.62 13.78 -17.10
N ILE A 259 -4.39 15.05 -16.79
CA ILE A 259 -3.04 15.64 -16.76
C ILE A 259 -2.65 16.00 -15.31
N PRO A 260 -1.58 15.38 -14.74
CA PRO A 260 -1.00 15.85 -13.47
C PRO A 260 -0.60 17.33 -13.54
N GLY A 261 -0.85 18.08 -12.47
CA GLY A 261 -0.73 19.54 -12.41
C GLY A 261 -2.03 20.28 -12.77
N THR A 262 -2.71 19.86 -13.83
CA THR A 262 -4.01 20.44 -14.24
C THR A 262 -5.17 19.83 -13.43
N ASP A 263 -5.29 18.51 -13.51
CA ASP A 263 -6.37 17.71 -12.92
C ASP A 263 -6.02 17.23 -11.49
N GLY A 264 -5.09 17.92 -10.83
CA GLY A 264 -4.56 17.60 -9.50
C GLY A 264 -3.14 17.05 -9.54
N GLY A 265 -2.58 16.73 -8.36
CA GLY A 265 -1.19 16.29 -8.27
C GLY A 265 -0.19 17.37 -8.71
N VAL A 266 0.99 16.94 -9.14
CA VAL A 266 2.08 17.81 -9.61
C VAL A 266 2.56 17.34 -10.97
N GLU A 267 2.78 18.26 -11.90
CA GLU A 267 3.37 17.95 -13.20
C GLU A 267 4.78 17.38 -13.01
N ASN A 268 5.13 16.39 -13.83
CA ASN A 268 6.41 15.69 -13.79
C ASN A 268 7.64 16.64 -13.73
N THR A 269 7.63 17.71 -14.53
CA THR A 269 8.72 18.69 -14.59
C THR A 269 8.78 19.66 -13.40
N ALA A 270 7.76 19.69 -12.56
CA ALA A 270 7.62 20.59 -11.42
C ALA A 270 7.85 19.89 -10.06
N VAL A 271 8.24 18.62 -10.08
CA VAL A 271 8.50 17.81 -8.88
C VAL A 271 9.72 18.37 -8.15
N SER A 272 9.54 18.72 -6.87
CA SER A 272 10.59 19.35 -6.06
C SER A 272 10.68 18.83 -4.62
N ALA A 273 9.73 17.99 -4.20
CA ALA A 273 9.69 17.40 -2.88
C ALA A 273 9.36 15.90 -2.95
N ASP A 274 9.79 15.15 -1.94
CA ASP A 274 9.56 13.70 -1.86
C ASP A 274 8.07 13.32 -1.96
N LYS A 275 7.17 14.18 -1.47
CA LYS A 275 5.71 13.99 -1.56
C LYS A 275 5.19 13.95 -3.00
N ASP A 276 5.87 14.62 -3.93
CA ASP A 276 5.42 14.79 -5.32
C ASP A 276 5.93 13.69 -6.25
N LYS A 277 6.96 12.95 -5.83
CA LYS A 277 7.59 11.84 -6.57
C LYS A 277 6.70 10.60 -6.70
N LEU A 278 5.77 10.40 -5.77
CA LEU A 278 4.74 9.36 -5.85
C LEU A 278 3.38 10.04 -5.88
N GLN A 279 2.57 9.68 -6.87
CA GLN A 279 1.22 10.20 -7.04
C GLN A 279 0.24 9.05 -7.28
N PHE A 280 -1.03 9.32 -6.99
CA PHE A 280 -2.13 8.40 -7.14
C PHE A 280 -3.17 8.99 -8.09
N PHE A 281 -3.65 8.17 -9.01
CA PHE A 281 -4.73 8.49 -9.93
C PHE A 281 -6.00 7.75 -9.53
N GLY A 282 -7.09 8.49 -9.30
CA GLY A 282 -8.42 7.90 -9.05
C GLY A 282 -9.02 7.38 -10.35
N CYS A 283 -9.09 6.07 -10.51
CA CYS A 283 -9.50 5.44 -11.76
C CYS A 283 -10.63 4.40 -11.60
N GLY A 284 -11.27 4.33 -10.43
CA GLY A 284 -12.45 3.49 -10.24
C GLY A 284 -13.71 4.13 -10.84
N PRO A 285 -14.75 3.34 -11.15
CA PRO A 285 -16.03 3.89 -11.59
C PRO A 285 -16.59 4.95 -10.64
N PHE A 286 -16.38 4.80 -9.32
CA PHE A 286 -16.76 5.83 -8.34
C PHE A 286 -16.02 7.14 -8.56
N ASN A 287 -14.71 7.10 -8.80
CA ASN A 287 -13.89 8.30 -9.00
C ASN A 287 -14.35 9.07 -10.25
N PHE A 288 -14.66 8.36 -11.34
CA PHE A 288 -15.08 8.96 -12.60
C PHE A 288 -16.52 9.48 -12.60
N MET A 289 -17.44 8.87 -11.84
CA MET A 289 -18.81 9.37 -11.73
C MET A 289 -18.94 10.58 -10.79
N THR A 290 -18.00 10.78 -9.86
CA THR A 290 -18.07 11.88 -8.89
C THR A 290 -17.34 13.14 -9.33
N GLN A 291 -16.26 13.00 -10.11
CA GLN A 291 -15.46 14.13 -10.58
C GLN A 291 -16.31 15.16 -11.37
N THR A 292 -15.83 16.40 -11.44
CA THR A 292 -16.47 17.52 -12.14
C THR A 292 -15.56 18.19 -13.18
N ILE A 293 -14.47 17.53 -13.53
CA ILE A 293 -13.51 17.93 -14.56
C ILE A 293 -14.13 17.79 -15.95
N ASP A 294 -14.86 16.69 -16.19
CA ASP A 294 -15.54 16.40 -17.45
C ASP A 294 -16.94 15.87 -17.18
N THR A 295 -17.95 16.66 -17.52
CA THR A 295 -19.35 16.28 -17.32
C THR A 295 -19.80 15.19 -18.30
N THR A 296 -19.37 15.27 -19.57
CA THR A 296 -19.79 14.31 -20.60
C THR A 296 -19.22 12.93 -20.32
N PHE A 297 -17.92 12.87 -19.99
CA PHE A 297 -17.24 11.62 -19.63
C PHE A 297 -17.87 10.97 -18.39
N LYS A 298 -18.21 11.79 -17.39
CA LYS A 298 -18.89 11.35 -16.16
C LYS A 298 -20.28 10.76 -16.45
N ASP A 299 -21.05 11.37 -17.34
CA ASP A 299 -22.43 10.97 -17.60
C ASP A 299 -22.53 9.53 -18.11
N PHE A 300 -21.52 9.03 -18.85
CA PHE A 300 -21.47 7.62 -19.26
C PHE A 300 -21.41 6.65 -18.07
N PHE A 301 -20.71 7.00 -16.98
CA PHE A 301 -20.68 6.20 -15.76
C PHE A 301 -21.97 6.35 -14.94
N VAL A 302 -22.52 7.57 -14.85
CA VAL A 302 -23.76 7.84 -14.11
C VAL A 302 -24.95 7.13 -14.75
N ASN A 303 -25.00 7.07 -16.07
CA ASN A 303 -26.06 6.42 -16.84
C ASN A 303 -25.80 4.91 -17.07
N GLU A 304 -24.76 4.35 -16.44
CA GLU A 304 -24.41 2.93 -16.50
C GLU A 304 -24.25 2.39 -17.94
N GLN A 305 -23.65 3.20 -18.83
CA GLN A 305 -23.47 2.87 -20.26
C GLN A 305 -22.14 2.17 -20.57
N VAL A 306 -21.18 2.23 -19.65
CA VAL A 306 -19.82 1.71 -19.83
C VAL A 306 -19.77 0.22 -19.47
N SER A 307 -19.27 -0.63 -20.36
CA SER A 307 -19.09 -2.05 -20.06
C SER A 307 -17.65 -2.36 -19.63
N TYR A 308 -16.69 -1.66 -20.20
CA TYR A 308 -15.30 -1.69 -19.74
C TYR A 308 -14.60 -0.39 -20.15
N TYR A 309 -13.46 -0.12 -19.53
CA TYR A 309 -12.60 0.98 -19.92
C TYR A 309 -11.12 0.58 -19.84
N GLU A 310 -10.30 1.24 -20.64
CA GLU A 310 -8.86 1.01 -20.69
C GLU A 310 -8.13 2.24 -20.15
N VAL A 311 -7.11 2.01 -19.32
CA VAL A 311 -6.30 3.04 -18.66
C VAL A 311 -4.82 2.80 -18.98
N CYS A 312 -4.12 3.84 -19.43
CA CYS A 312 -2.67 3.80 -19.66
C CYS A 312 -2.02 5.16 -19.46
N ALA A 313 -0.72 5.17 -19.17
CA ALA A 313 0.10 6.37 -19.13
C ALA A 313 0.71 6.67 -20.49
N VAL A 314 0.80 7.96 -20.83
CA VAL A 314 1.36 8.44 -22.10
C VAL A 314 2.33 9.60 -21.95
N ASP A 315 3.28 9.67 -22.89
CA ASP A 315 4.20 10.80 -23.10
C ASP A 315 3.56 11.90 -23.98
N GLY A 316 2.32 12.25 -23.68
CA GLY A 316 1.57 13.27 -24.39
C GLY A 316 0.41 13.79 -23.55
N THR A 317 -0.13 14.96 -23.89
CA THR A 317 -1.27 15.57 -23.17
C THR A 317 -2.53 15.72 -24.02
N ALA A 318 -2.45 15.51 -25.34
CA ALA A 318 -3.56 15.72 -26.28
C ALA A 318 -3.66 14.64 -27.37
N THR A 319 -2.80 13.62 -27.34
CA THR A 319 -2.75 12.58 -28.35
C THR A 319 -3.57 11.36 -27.90
N THR A 320 -4.36 10.80 -28.82
CA THR A 320 -4.86 9.43 -28.66
C THR A 320 -3.64 8.51 -28.76
N PRO A 321 -3.43 7.62 -27.78
CA PRO A 321 -2.23 6.78 -27.76
C PRO A 321 -2.16 5.89 -29.00
N SER A 322 -1.01 5.91 -29.69
CA SER A 322 -0.69 4.96 -30.76
C SER A 322 0.45 4.02 -30.33
N ALA A 323 0.59 2.87 -31.00
CA ALA A 323 1.50 1.82 -30.56
C ALA A 323 2.97 2.29 -30.43
N THR A 324 3.63 1.83 -29.36
CA THR A 324 5.08 1.86 -29.08
C THR A 324 5.79 3.21 -28.88
N THR A 325 5.30 4.34 -29.41
CA THR A 325 5.98 5.64 -29.21
C THR A 325 5.37 6.50 -28.13
N ASP A 326 4.04 6.45 -27.96
CA ASP A 326 3.33 7.37 -27.06
C ASP A 326 3.05 6.74 -25.69
N LEU A 327 2.99 5.40 -25.63
CA LEU A 327 2.68 4.64 -24.42
C LEU A 327 3.92 4.48 -23.54
N VAL A 328 3.81 4.96 -22.29
CA VAL A 328 4.85 4.81 -21.26
C VAL A 328 4.44 3.86 -20.13
N SER A 329 3.28 3.22 -20.26
CA SER A 329 2.87 2.07 -19.46
C SER A 329 2.19 0.99 -20.30
N THR A 330 2.02 -0.19 -19.71
CA THR A 330 1.05 -1.17 -20.20
C THR A 330 -0.39 -0.67 -20.02
N ILE A 331 -1.34 -1.38 -20.62
CA ILE A 331 -2.76 -1.04 -20.58
C ILE A 331 -3.44 -1.88 -19.51
N TYR A 332 -4.18 -1.21 -18.63
CA TYR A 332 -5.06 -1.85 -17.65
C TYR A 332 -6.49 -1.74 -18.15
N ARG A 333 -7.18 -2.87 -18.25
CA ARG A 333 -8.59 -2.92 -18.64
C ARG A 333 -9.44 -3.24 -17.43
N PHE A 334 -10.38 -2.36 -17.16
CA PHE A 334 -11.34 -2.49 -16.08
C PHE A 334 -12.68 -2.95 -16.65
N ASN A 335 -13.05 -4.20 -16.39
CA ASN A 335 -14.34 -4.74 -16.76
C ASN A 335 -15.36 -4.40 -15.68
N ILE A 336 -16.48 -3.80 -16.08
CA ILE A 336 -17.54 -3.45 -15.15
C ILE A 336 -18.53 -4.60 -15.10
N ASN A 337 -18.52 -5.31 -13.97
CA ASN A 337 -19.44 -6.39 -13.68
C ASN A 337 -20.60 -5.86 -12.85
N THR A 338 -21.82 -6.24 -13.23
CA THR A 338 -23.02 -5.98 -12.43
C THR A 338 -23.19 -7.12 -11.43
N CYS A 339 -23.32 -6.82 -10.14
CA CYS A 339 -23.69 -7.86 -9.19
C CYS A 339 -25.19 -8.18 -9.33
N GLU A 340 -25.51 -9.33 -9.93
CA GLU A 340 -26.88 -9.85 -9.89
C GLU A 340 -27.05 -10.66 -8.60
N SER A 341 -27.18 -9.99 -7.46
CA SER A 341 -27.54 -10.68 -6.22
C SER A 341 -29.01 -11.12 -6.29
N ILE A 342 -29.26 -12.44 -6.27
CA ILE A 342 -30.62 -13.01 -6.07
C ILE A 342 -31.25 -12.58 -4.72
N TYR A 343 -30.42 -12.14 -3.78
CA TYR A 343 -30.86 -11.53 -2.53
C TYR A 343 -30.93 -10.02 -2.80
N GLN A 344 -32.15 -9.51 -2.99
CA GLN A 344 -32.53 -8.14 -3.39
C GLN A 344 -32.13 -7.03 -2.39
N ASP A 345 -31.07 -7.22 -1.63
CA ASP A 345 -30.50 -6.17 -0.80
C ASP A 345 -29.17 -5.75 -1.46
N SER A 346 -29.23 -4.67 -2.23
CA SER A 346 -28.08 -4.01 -2.87
C SER A 346 -26.99 -3.62 -1.86
N ASP A 347 -27.29 -3.70 -0.57
CA ASP A 347 -26.46 -3.23 0.53
C ASP A 347 -25.66 -4.36 1.20
N GLN A 348 -25.71 -5.59 0.70
CA GLN A 348 -25.04 -6.76 1.31
C GLN A 348 -24.06 -7.50 0.40
N ASN A 349 -24.08 -7.25 -0.91
CA ASN A 349 -23.15 -7.80 -1.90
C ASN A 349 -22.95 -6.80 -3.04
N PRO A 350 -21.72 -6.70 -3.57
CA PRO A 350 -20.52 -7.43 -3.21
C PRO A 350 -19.68 -6.70 -2.15
N ILE A 351 -18.63 -7.39 -1.70
CA ILE A 351 -17.65 -6.84 -0.76
C ILE A 351 -16.39 -6.44 -1.51
N TYR A 352 -15.86 -5.26 -1.22
CA TYR A 352 -14.61 -4.78 -1.78
C TYR A 352 -13.59 -4.59 -0.69
N ILE A 353 -12.39 -5.11 -0.94
CA ILE A 353 -11.26 -5.01 -0.04
C ILE A 353 -10.14 -4.29 -0.79
N ALA A 354 -9.57 -3.27 -0.14
CA ALA A 354 -8.28 -2.69 -0.52
C ALA A 354 -7.23 -3.10 0.49
N TRP A 355 -6.01 -3.33 0.02
CA TRP A 355 -4.87 -3.60 0.91
C TRP A 355 -3.61 -2.95 0.41
N GLN A 356 -2.66 -2.75 1.33
CA GLN A 356 -1.33 -2.31 0.99
C GLN A 356 -0.61 -3.45 0.27
N ASN A 357 -0.23 -3.21 -0.98
CA ASN A 357 0.46 -4.18 -1.82
C ASN A 357 1.96 -4.25 -1.52
N SER A 358 2.65 -5.16 -2.18
CA SER A 358 4.09 -5.37 -1.95
C SER A 358 4.94 -4.17 -2.35
N LEU A 359 4.42 -3.25 -3.17
CA LEU A 359 5.11 -2.05 -3.66
C LEU A 359 4.82 -0.79 -2.81
N GLY A 360 4.03 -0.91 -1.75
CA GLY A 360 3.70 0.21 -0.86
C GLY A 360 2.56 1.10 -1.36
N CYS A 361 1.85 0.67 -2.40
CA CYS A 361 0.63 1.28 -2.90
C CYS A 361 -0.57 0.38 -2.60
N TRP A 362 -1.67 0.53 -3.34
CA TRP A 362 -2.94 -0.10 -3.04
C TRP A 362 -3.38 -1.02 -4.15
N ASP A 363 -3.79 -2.23 -3.77
CA ASP A 363 -4.48 -3.16 -4.65
C ASP A 363 -5.87 -3.47 -4.11
N PHE A 364 -6.74 -3.90 -5.03
CA PHE A 364 -8.15 -4.11 -4.77
C PHE A 364 -8.60 -5.47 -5.28
N GLN A 365 -9.59 -6.03 -4.59
CA GLN A 365 -10.31 -7.22 -5.01
C GLN A 365 -11.77 -7.09 -4.59
N TYR A 366 -12.65 -7.37 -5.55
CA TYR A 366 -14.08 -7.51 -5.29
C TYR A 366 -14.42 -9.00 -5.06
N PHE A 367 -15.33 -9.25 -4.13
CA PHE A 367 -15.81 -10.57 -3.75
C PHE A 367 -17.31 -10.63 -4.04
N SER A 368 -17.68 -11.33 -5.10
CA SER A 368 -19.04 -11.35 -5.64
C SER A 368 -19.91 -12.51 -5.19
N LEU A 369 -19.33 -13.55 -4.58
CA LEU A 369 -20.11 -14.68 -4.07
C LEU A 369 -20.55 -14.46 -2.62
N ARG A 370 -21.40 -15.36 -2.11
CA ARG A 370 -22.02 -15.27 -0.78
C ARG A 370 -20.98 -15.04 0.33
N HIS A 371 -21.24 -14.03 1.14
CA HIS A 371 -20.52 -13.75 2.39
C HIS A 371 -21.26 -14.32 3.60
N THR A 372 -20.52 -14.69 4.64
CA THR A 372 -21.09 -15.17 5.91
C THR A 372 -20.60 -14.30 7.05
N TYR A 373 -21.54 -13.73 7.82
CA TYR A 373 -21.27 -12.97 9.04
C TYR A 373 -21.36 -13.88 10.26
N SER A 374 -20.43 -13.75 11.20
CA SER A 374 -20.46 -14.43 12.50
C SER A 374 -20.02 -13.49 13.61
N ASP A 375 -20.67 -13.56 14.77
CA ASP A 375 -20.31 -12.74 15.93
C ASP A 375 -19.62 -13.62 16.98
N LYS A 376 -18.36 -13.32 17.29
CA LYS A 376 -17.63 -13.94 18.40
C LYS A 376 -17.84 -13.11 19.66
N ILE A 377 -18.53 -13.70 20.65
CA ILE A 377 -18.86 -13.03 21.92
C ILE A 377 -18.08 -13.70 23.04
N THR A 378 -17.20 -12.94 23.67
CA THR A 378 -16.48 -13.35 24.88
C THR A 378 -17.06 -12.63 26.10
N ARG A 379 -17.35 -13.37 27.16
CA ARG A 379 -17.91 -12.83 28.41
C ARG A 379 -16.89 -13.02 29.52
N LYS A 380 -16.42 -11.93 30.11
CA LYS A 380 -15.62 -11.99 31.34
C LYS A 380 -16.57 -12.11 32.52
N THR A 381 -16.42 -13.19 33.28
CA THR A 381 -17.24 -13.47 34.44
C THR A 381 -16.45 -13.29 35.73
N PHE A 382 -17.15 -12.99 36.82
CA PHE A 382 -16.62 -13.03 38.18
C PHE A 382 -17.60 -13.82 39.04
N ASP A 383 -17.06 -14.53 40.04
CA ASP A 383 -17.86 -15.28 40.98
C ASP A 383 -18.23 -14.38 42.15
N GLN A 384 -19.53 -14.22 42.35
CA GLN A 384 -20.05 -13.62 43.57
C GLN A 384 -20.24 -14.71 44.62
N VAL A 385 -19.85 -14.43 45.86
CA VAL A 385 -19.96 -15.36 46.99
C VAL A 385 -21.39 -15.92 47.07
N ALA A 386 -21.51 -17.25 46.99
CA ALA A 386 -22.78 -17.96 47.07
C ALA A 386 -23.24 -18.07 48.52
N GLY A 387 -24.46 -17.62 48.82
CA GLY A 387 -24.94 -17.46 50.20
C GLY A 387 -25.93 -16.32 50.35
N ASN A 388 -26.30 -16.01 51.59
CA ASN A 388 -27.07 -14.82 51.95
C ASN A 388 -26.26 -13.50 51.87
N TRP A 389 -25.32 -13.39 50.92
CA TRP A 389 -24.38 -12.26 50.77
C TRP A 389 -25.05 -10.88 50.84
N ASN A 390 -26.28 -10.74 50.34
CA ASN A 390 -26.99 -9.45 50.33
C ASN A 390 -27.63 -9.08 51.68
N THR A 391 -27.76 -10.03 52.62
CA THR A 391 -28.46 -9.85 53.90
C THR A 391 -27.62 -10.24 55.12
N ALA A 392 -26.44 -10.85 54.92
CA ALA A 392 -25.53 -11.17 56.00
C ALA A 392 -24.96 -9.88 56.62
N ASP A 393 -25.11 -9.74 57.94
CA ASP A 393 -24.68 -8.57 58.72
C ASP A 393 -24.30 -8.99 60.15
N ALA A 394 -24.21 -8.03 61.09
CA ALA A 394 -23.87 -8.33 62.49
C ALA A 394 -24.96 -9.09 63.26
N ALA A 395 -26.19 -9.17 62.72
CA ALA A 395 -27.35 -9.83 63.34
C ALA A 395 -27.76 -11.13 62.60
N GLN A 396 -27.27 -11.36 61.38
CA GLN A 396 -27.52 -12.57 60.60
C GLN A 396 -26.21 -13.17 60.10
N ASP A 397 -25.85 -14.35 60.64
CA ASP A 397 -24.69 -15.12 60.20
C ASP A 397 -24.76 -15.48 58.72
N PHE A 398 -23.58 -15.65 58.10
CA PHE A 398 -23.48 -16.06 56.72
C PHE A 398 -23.95 -17.51 56.54
N GLU A 399 -24.94 -17.73 55.68
CA GLU A 399 -25.50 -19.04 55.37
C GLU A 399 -25.33 -19.35 53.88
N TYR A 400 -24.76 -20.53 53.58
CA TYR A 400 -24.57 -21.00 52.22
C TYR A 400 -25.90 -21.46 51.62
N ARG A 401 -26.52 -20.60 50.80
CA ARG A 401 -27.80 -20.81 50.12
C ARG A 401 -27.59 -20.75 48.60
N GLY A 402 -28.13 -21.73 47.88
CA GLY A 402 -28.03 -21.80 46.40
C GLY A 402 -28.90 -20.79 45.64
N THR A 403 -29.74 -20.02 46.33
CA THR A 403 -30.69 -19.07 45.72
C THR A 403 -30.08 -17.69 45.46
N GLN A 404 -28.86 -17.43 45.95
CA GLN A 404 -28.20 -16.12 45.88
C GLN A 404 -26.68 -16.27 45.65
N GLY A 405 -26.09 -15.34 44.90
CA GLY A 405 -24.70 -15.38 44.46
C GLY A 405 -24.49 -16.12 43.12
N GLY A 406 -23.26 -16.53 42.85
CA GLY A 406 -22.89 -17.27 41.62
C GLY A 406 -22.16 -16.41 40.57
N THR A 407 -21.87 -17.03 39.43
CA THR A 407 -21.09 -16.42 38.34
C THR A 407 -21.89 -15.32 37.65
N ARG A 408 -21.39 -14.07 37.71
CA ARG A 408 -21.95 -12.91 37.02
C ARG A 408 -21.05 -12.44 35.89
N ILE A 409 -21.64 -11.76 34.91
CA ILE A 409 -20.91 -11.19 33.78
C ILE A 409 -20.44 -9.78 34.17
N ALA A 410 -19.13 -9.55 34.19
CA ALA A 410 -18.55 -8.21 34.40
C ALA A 410 -18.49 -7.41 33.10
N ARG A 411 -18.13 -8.08 31.99
CA ARG A 411 -17.93 -7.42 30.70
C ARG A 411 -18.21 -8.37 29.56
N VAL A 412 -18.81 -7.85 28.50
CA VAL A 412 -19.00 -8.54 27.23
C VAL A 412 -18.15 -7.84 26.18
N ASP A 413 -17.28 -8.59 25.51
CA ASP A 413 -16.53 -8.12 24.35
C ASP A 413 -17.02 -8.94 23.14
N ALA A 414 -17.53 -8.23 22.12
CA ALA A 414 -18.06 -8.84 20.90
C ALA A 414 -17.24 -8.37 19.69
N THR A 415 -16.83 -9.30 18.83
CA THR A 415 -16.14 -9.04 17.57
C THR A 415 -16.89 -9.70 16.43
N GLN A 416 -17.18 -8.94 15.37
CA GLN A 416 -17.81 -9.46 14.17
C GLN A 416 -16.73 -9.95 13.21
N GLU A 417 -16.90 -11.17 12.72
CA GLU A 417 -16.07 -11.83 11.71
C GLU A 417 -16.90 -12.01 10.43
N LEU A 418 -16.23 -11.87 9.29
CA LEU A 418 -16.80 -11.99 7.97
C LEU A 418 -15.95 -12.96 7.14
N THR A 419 -16.61 -13.89 6.47
CA THR A 419 -15.97 -14.75 5.45
C THR A 419 -16.44 -14.30 4.07
N ALA A 420 -15.51 -13.76 3.27
CA ALA A 420 -15.77 -13.35 1.91
C ALA A 420 -15.33 -14.42 0.91
N THR A 421 -16.15 -14.70 -0.11
CA THR A 421 -15.87 -15.72 -1.13
C THR A 421 -15.65 -15.07 -2.49
N THR A 422 -14.54 -15.38 -3.15
CA THR A 422 -14.24 -14.90 -4.51
C THR A 422 -15.09 -15.64 -5.54
N ASN A 423 -15.25 -15.07 -6.73
CA ASN A 423 -15.65 -15.87 -7.89
C ASN A 423 -14.45 -16.71 -8.38
N LEU A 424 -14.61 -17.38 -9.52
CA LEU A 424 -13.51 -18.01 -10.24
C LEU A 424 -12.43 -16.98 -10.56
N LEU A 425 -11.24 -17.19 -10.01
CA LEU A 425 -10.08 -16.34 -10.22
C LEU A 425 -9.13 -16.94 -11.24
N GLN A 426 -8.39 -16.07 -11.92
CA GLN A 426 -7.27 -16.48 -12.75
C GLN A 426 -6.02 -16.71 -11.92
N ASP A 427 -5.04 -17.43 -12.47
CA ASP A 427 -3.78 -17.73 -11.79
C ASP A 427 -3.03 -16.44 -11.37
N SER A 428 -3.17 -15.36 -12.15
CA SER A 428 -2.66 -14.03 -11.87
C SER A 428 -3.33 -13.37 -10.65
N ASP A 429 -4.66 -13.44 -10.55
CA ASP A 429 -5.42 -12.93 -9.40
C ASP A 429 -5.09 -13.72 -8.11
N VAL A 430 -4.75 -15.00 -8.23
CA VAL A 430 -4.32 -15.84 -7.09
C VAL A 430 -2.99 -15.38 -6.50
N ALA A 431 -2.05 -14.92 -7.33
CA ALA A 431 -0.80 -14.35 -6.83
C ALA A 431 -1.04 -13.04 -6.05
N VAL A 432 -1.99 -12.23 -6.51
CA VAL A 432 -2.39 -10.96 -5.89
C VAL A 432 -3.12 -11.19 -4.56
N LEU A 433 -3.94 -12.25 -4.45
CA LEU A 433 -4.54 -12.65 -3.17
C LEU A 433 -3.52 -13.07 -2.12
N GLU A 434 -2.37 -13.62 -2.52
CA GLU A 434 -1.30 -13.96 -1.58
C GLU A 434 -0.75 -12.71 -0.90
N THR A 435 -0.66 -11.59 -1.63
CA THR A 435 -0.16 -10.32 -1.10
C THR A 435 -1.17 -9.67 -0.14
N LEU A 436 -2.48 -9.90 -0.34
CA LEU A 436 -3.52 -9.54 0.63
C LEU A 436 -3.31 -10.23 1.99
N MET A 437 -2.96 -11.52 1.98
CA MET A 437 -2.74 -12.29 3.22
C MET A 437 -1.50 -11.82 4.00
N LEU A 438 -0.51 -11.24 3.31
CA LEU A 438 0.72 -10.70 3.90
C LEU A 438 0.62 -9.20 4.21
N SER A 439 -0.48 -8.55 3.85
CA SER A 439 -0.59 -7.10 3.92
C SER A 439 -0.70 -6.61 5.37
N PRO A 440 0.07 -5.58 5.77
CA PRO A 440 -0.05 -4.97 7.09
C PRO A 440 -1.29 -4.08 7.23
N GLN A 441 -1.88 -3.62 6.12
CA GLN A 441 -3.03 -2.71 6.14
C GLN A 441 -4.10 -3.17 5.16
N VAL A 442 -5.30 -3.40 5.69
CA VAL A 442 -6.44 -3.88 4.91
C VAL A 442 -7.69 -3.08 5.28
N PHE A 443 -8.44 -2.66 4.26
CA PHE A 443 -9.63 -1.84 4.36
C PHE A 443 -10.80 -2.51 3.64
N LEU A 444 -11.95 -2.51 4.31
CA LEU A 444 -13.23 -2.90 3.76
C LEU A 444 -14.00 -1.65 3.34
N PHE A 445 -14.53 -1.65 2.12
CA PHE A 445 -15.49 -0.62 1.69
C PHE A 445 -16.89 -0.99 2.15
N SER A 446 -17.61 0.01 2.67
CA SER A 446 -19.03 -0.12 2.94
C SER A 446 -19.79 -0.28 1.63
N THR A 447 -20.90 -0.99 1.70
CA THR A 447 -21.82 -1.19 0.57
C THR A 447 -22.44 0.11 0.05
N ASN A 448 -22.40 1.20 0.83
CA ASN A 448 -22.71 2.55 0.35
C ASN A 448 -21.55 3.18 -0.43
N ARG A 449 -21.33 2.70 -1.66
CA ARG A 449 -20.79 3.50 -2.77
C ARG A 449 -19.45 4.20 -2.48
N GLY A 450 -18.49 3.50 -1.86
CA GLY A 450 -17.15 4.05 -1.61
C GLY A 450 -17.07 5.12 -0.49
N GLU A 451 -18.16 5.52 0.16
CA GLU A 451 -18.14 6.61 1.15
C GLU A 451 -17.71 6.17 2.56
N GLY A 452 -17.87 4.88 2.90
CA GLY A 452 -17.43 4.31 4.16
C GLY A 452 -16.25 3.37 3.98
N ILE A 453 -15.14 3.63 4.67
CA ILE A 453 -13.95 2.78 4.65
C ILE A 453 -13.66 2.35 6.07
N THR A 454 -13.59 1.03 6.28
CA THR A 454 -13.41 0.44 7.60
C THR A 454 -12.14 -0.40 7.64
N PRO A 455 -11.19 -0.12 8.55
CA PRO A 455 -10.02 -0.98 8.72
C PRO A 455 -10.44 -2.37 9.25
N ILE A 456 -9.86 -3.41 8.64
CA ILE A 456 -10.10 -4.81 9.00
C ILE A 456 -8.77 -5.52 9.27
N THR A 457 -8.84 -6.68 9.91
CA THR A 457 -7.70 -7.56 10.14
C THR A 457 -8.02 -8.94 9.60
N VAL A 458 -7.18 -9.45 8.70
CA VAL A 458 -7.27 -10.83 8.20
C VAL A 458 -6.98 -11.78 9.36
N THR A 459 -7.84 -12.78 9.54
CA THR A 459 -7.74 -13.75 10.64
C THR A 459 -7.20 -15.10 10.21
N ASP A 460 -7.20 -15.38 8.91
CA ASP A 460 -6.66 -16.62 8.38
C ASP A 460 -5.14 -16.63 8.51
N ALA A 461 -4.62 -17.69 9.14
CA ALA A 461 -3.18 -17.89 9.35
C ALA A 461 -2.52 -18.75 8.25
N THR A 462 -3.32 -19.29 7.32
CA THR A 462 -2.88 -20.24 6.30
C THR A 462 -3.48 -19.89 4.95
N TYR A 463 -2.63 -19.78 3.92
CA TYR A 463 -3.04 -19.62 2.53
C TYR A 463 -2.56 -20.84 1.72
N VAL A 464 -3.49 -21.52 1.04
CA VAL A 464 -3.15 -22.68 0.20
C VAL A 464 -3.20 -22.24 -1.26
N LYS A 465 -2.03 -22.08 -1.87
CA LYS A 465 -1.92 -21.74 -3.29
C LYS A 465 -2.30 -22.94 -4.15
N LYS A 466 -3.40 -22.83 -4.88
CA LYS A 466 -3.84 -23.84 -5.84
C LYS A 466 -3.39 -23.44 -7.25
N ARG A 467 -2.79 -24.37 -8.00
CA ARG A 467 -2.36 -24.18 -9.40
C ARG A 467 -3.10 -25.15 -10.31
N ARG A 468 -3.42 -24.71 -11.54
CA ARG A 468 -4.20 -25.48 -12.54
C ARG A 468 -3.69 -26.91 -12.81
N VAL A 469 -2.39 -27.15 -12.66
CA VAL A 469 -1.79 -28.47 -12.91
C VAL A 469 -2.21 -29.51 -11.86
N ASN A 470 -2.54 -29.08 -10.64
CA ASN A 470 -2.79 -29.99 -9.51
C ASN A 470 -4.28 -30.30 -9.28
N GLU A 471 -5.21 -29.44 -9.73
CA GLU A 471 -6.64 -29.65 -9.54
C GLU A 471 -7.39 -29.35 -10.86
N ARG A 472 -7.94 -30.38 -11.50
CA ARG A 472 -8.68 -30.33 -12.78
C ARG A 472 -10.04 -29.58 -12.70
N ALA A 473 -10.29 -28.79 -11.66
CA ALA A 473 -11.56 -28.12 -11.40
C ALA A 473 -11.34 -26.66 -10.95
N PRO A 474 -12.26 -25.75 -11.30
CA PRO A 474 -12.19 -24.37 -10.86
C PRO A 474 -12.45 -24.27 -9.34
N PHE A 475 -11.62 -23.52 -8.61
CA PHE A 475 -11.71 -23.37 -7.15
C PHE A 475 -12.01 -21.93 -6.74
N LEU A 476 -12.67 -21.79 -5.59
CA LEU A 476 -13.03 -20.52 -4.97
C LEU A 476 -12.11 -20.28 -3.77
N TYR A 477 -11.72 -19.03 -3.54
CA TYR A 477 -11.02 -18.63 -2.33
C TYR A 477 -11.99 -18.04 -1.33
N GLN A 478 -11.76 -18.35 -0.06
CA GLN A 478 -12.47 -17.77 1.07
C GLN A 478 -11.46 -17.06 1.95
N ILE A 479 -11.78 -15.82 2.33
CA ILE A 479 -10.95 -15.01 3.20
C ILE A 479 -11.78 -14.59 4.40
N LYS A 480 -11.26 -14.87 5.59
CA LYS A 480 -11.84 -14.48 6.86
C LYS A 480 -11.14 -13.27 7.43
N PHE A 481 -11.93 -12.31 7.84
CA PHE A 481 -11.45 -11.11 8.50
C PHE A 481 -12.38 -10.67 9.62
N LYS A 482 -11.85 -9.84 10.51
CA LYS A 482 -12.61 -9.19 11.58
C LYS A 482 -12.50 -7.67 11.47
N PHE A 483 -13.54 -6.98 11.92
CA PHE A 483 -13.49 -5.53 12.05
C PHE A 483 -12.47 -5.12 13.12
N ALA A 484 -11.66 -4.08 12.84
CA ALA A 484 -10.64 -3.62 13.77
C ALA A 484 -11.24 -3.05 15.08
N LYS A 485 -12.47 -2.54 15.02
CA LYS A 485 -13.20 -2.00 16.18
C LYS A 485 -14.12 -3.06 16.80
N PRO A 486 -14.09 -3.26 18.13
CA PRO A 486 -15.05 -4.14 18.80
C PRO A 486 -16.47 -3.59 18.70
N ARG A 487 -17.46 -4.48 18.64
CA ARG A 487 -18.87 -4.12 18.59
C ARG A 487 -19.31 -3.57 19.96
N PRO A 488 -19.92 -2.37 20.02
CA PRO A 488 -20.41 -1.84 21.28
C PRO A 488 -21.52 -2.74 21.83
N THR A 489 -21.43 -3.10 23.11
CA THR A 489 -22.35 -4.03 23.78
C THR A 489 -23.50 -3.33 24.50
N THR A 490 -23.45 -2.00 24.57
CA THR A 490 -24.53 -1.11 25.04
C THR A 490 -24.64 0.08 24.08
N LYS A 491 -25.85 0.63 23.90
CA LYS A 491 -26.09 1.78 23.01
C LYS A 491 -25.36 3.00 23.59
N GLY A 492 -24.26 3.41 22.97
CA GLY A 492 -23.43 4.52 23.45
C GLY A 492 -24.21 5.82 23.50
N GLY A 493 -24.18 6.51 24.64
CA GLY A 493 -24.74 7.84 24.79
C GLY A 493 -23.99 8.86 23.94
N THR A 494 -24.71 9.75 23.28
CA THR A 494 -24.16 10.91 22.59
C THR A 494 -23.59 11.89 23.61
N PHE A 495 -22.27 11.99 23.70
CA PHE A 495 -21.63 13.07 24.45
C PHE A 495 -21.68 14.35 23.61
N ARG A 496 -22.65 15.23 23.88
CA ARG A 496 -22.53 16.64 23.48
C ARG A 496 -21.66 17.31 24.53
N GLY A 497 -20.45 17.70 24.14
CA GLY A 497 -19.68 18.68 24.90
C GLY A 497 -20.50 19.97 24.95
N LEU A 498 -20.80 20.46 26.15
CA LEU A 498 -21.33 21.80 26.32
C LEU A 498 -20.22 22.77 25.89
N SER A 499 -20.50 23.56 24.86
CA SER A 499 -19.71 24.72 24.44
C SER A 499 -19.70 25.80 25.51
#